data_AF-A0ABD1TD30-F1
#
_entry.id   AF-A0ABD1TD30-F1
#
_cell.length_a   1.000
_cell.length_b   1.000
_cell.length_c   1.000
_cell.angle_alpha   90.00
_cell.angle_beta   90.00
_cell.angle_gamma   90.00
#
_symmetry.space_group_name_H-M   'P 1'
#
loop_
_entity.id
_entity.type
_entity.pdbx_description
1 polymer ?
#
loop_
_entity_poly.entity_id
_entity_poly.type
_entity_poly.pdbx_seq_one_letter_code
_entity_poly.pdbx_strand_id
1 'polypeptide(L)'
;MIGKNKGICHSCRQSGHYLLECSRKQRCPVCSEGFVKWLEVEKKTVNIGKLFFCCSSYCGFYMWSDVAPKKEIVMYEGESSCICLAKSVPKDDVEDISRMFKRLARIPEEKNVEISLNLTIRKRKTNAEENGKEKGH
;
A
#
# COMPACT_ATOMS: atom_id res chain seq x y z
N MET A 1 11.47 19.09 -5.78
CA MET A 1 12.10 18.88 -4.47
C MET A 1 12.55 17.43 -4.40
N ILE A 2 13.81 17.16 -4.10
CA ILE A 2 14.30 15.79 -3.91
C ILE A 2 13.67 15.27 -2.62
N GLY A 3 12.86 14.20 -2.69
CA GLY A 3 12.22 13.62 -1.51
C GLY A 3 13.27 13.18 -0.48
N LYS A 4 12.97 13.40 0.81
CA LYS A 4 13.93 13.15 1.91
C LYS A 4 14.34 11.69 2.03
N ASN A 5 13.57 10.80 1.40
CA ASN A 5 13.81 9.35 1.41
C ASN A 5 14.74 8.86 0.29
N LYS A 6 15.22 9.73 -0.60
CA LYS A 6 16.06 9.30 -1.72
C LYS A 6 17.45 8.87 -1.20
N GLY A 7 17.86 7.64 -1.55
CA GLY A 7 19.19 7.11 -1.22
C GLY A 7 19.35 6.61 0.23
N ILE A 8 18.23 6.47 0.96
CA ILE A 8 18.22 5.92 2.31
C ILE A 8 17.64 4.50 2.27
N CYS A 9 18.26 3.57 3.01
CA CYS A 9 17.72 2.23 3.18
C CYS A 9 16.39 2.27 3.96
N HIS A 10 15.33 1.72 3.38
CA HIS A 10 14.04 1.68 4.05
C HIS A 10 13.93 0.61 5.14
N SER A 11 14.97 -0.17 5.46
CA SER A 11 14.92 -1.04 6.65
C SER A 11 15.64 -0.46 7.86
N CYS A 12 16.84 0.09 7.67
CA CYS A 12 17.68 0.57 8.76
C CYS A 12 17.88 2.10 8.75
N ARG A 13 17.33 2.80 7.75
CA ARG A 13 17.42 4.25 7.56
C ARG A 13 18.84 4.81 7.41
N GLN A 14 19.83 3.95 7.14
CA GLN A 14 21.20 4.37 6.80
C GLN A 14 21.33 4.61 5.29
N SER A 15 22.24 5.49 4.89
CA SER A 15 22.62 5.68 3.48
C SER A 15 23.62 4.60 3.02
N GLY A 16 23.87 4.56 1.72
CA GLY A 16 24.92 3.71 1.12
C GLY A 16 24.48 2.30 0.69
N HIS A 17 23.23 1.92 0.94
CA HIS A 17 22.66 0.67 0.42
C HIS A 17 21.13 0.77 0.32
N TYR A 18 20.53 -0.10 -0.50
CA TYR A 18 19.07 -0.20 -0.62
C TYR A 18 18.48 -1.29 0.27
N LEU A 19 17.16 -1.28 0.42
CA LEU A 19 16.42 -2.27 1.23
C LEU A 19 16.81 -3.72 0.90
N LEU A 20 16.94 -4.05 -0.38
CA LEU A 20 17.25 -5.42 -0.84
C LEU A 20 18.63 -5.90 -0.37
N GLU A 21 19.58 -4.98 -0.24
CA GLU A 21 20.97 -5.22 0.18
C GLU A 21 21.14 -5.16 1.70
N CYS A 22 20.15 -4.63 2.42
CA CYS A 22 20.26 -4.47 3.87
C CYS A 22 20.33 -5.82 4.58
N SER A 23 21.36 -6.01 5.42
CA SER A 23 21.50 -7.19 6.28
C SER A 23 20.56 -7.15 7.49
N ARG A 24 20.12 -5.96 7.89
CA ARG A 24 19.20 -5.74 9.01
C ARG A 24 17.72 -5.78 8.60
N LYS A 25 17.41 -6.21 7.37
CA LYS A 25 16.02 -6.30 6.90
C LYS A 25 15.25 -7.38 7.65
N GLN A 26 14.13 -6.98 8.24
CA GLN A 26 13.23 -7.89 8.96
C GLN A 26 12.12 -8.37 8.03
N ARG A 27 11.73 -9.63 8.17
CA ARG A 27 10.57 -10.19 7.48
C ARG A 27 9.28 -9.56 8.01
N CYS A 28 8.29 -9.42 7.14
CA CYS A 28 6.98 -8.94 7.55
C CYS A 28 6.36 -9.92 8.57
N PRO A 29 5.91 -9.45 9.74
CA PRO A 29 5.34 -10.33 10.76
C PRO A 29 3.98 -10.91 10.38
N VAL A 30 3.31 -10.36 9.35
CA VAL A 30 1.98 -10.80 8.92
C VAL A 30 2.03 -11.85 7.82
N CYS A 31 2.85 -11.66 6.78
CA CYS A 31 2.86 -12.57 5.63
C CYS A 31 4.15 -13.37 5.45
N SER A 32 5.25 -13.01 6.12
CA SER A 32 6.59 -13.62 5.94
C SER A 32 7.19 -13.55 4.52
N GLU A 33 6.40 -13.27 3.49
CA GLU A 33 6.85 -13.11 2.10
C GLU A 33 7.64 -11.82 1.89
N GLY A 34 7.16 -10.74 2.52
CA GLY A 34 7.75 -9.41 2.39
C GLY A 34 8.77 -9.05 3.46
N PHE A 35 9.34 -7.85 3.32
CA PHE A 35 10.18 -7.20 4.31
C PHE A 35 9.47 -5.96 4.86
N VAL A 36 9.77 -5.63 6.12
CA VAL A 36 9.30 -4.40 6.75
C VAL A 36 10.07 -3.20 6.17
N LYS A 37 9.34 -2.17 5.73
CA LYS A 37 9.88 -0.90 5.26
C LYS A 37 9.45 0.23 6.18
N TRP A 38 10.36 1.14 6.46
CA TRP A 38 10.16 2.42 7.11
C TRP A 38 9.90 3.48 6.05
N LEU A 39 8.77 4.18 6.17
CA LEU A 39 8.40 5.29 5.31
C LEU A 39 8.08 6.51 6.17
N GLU A 40 8.40 7.70 5.65
CA GLU A 40 8.11 8.98 6.27
C GLU A 40 6.99 9.68 5.52
N VAL A 41 6.03 10.24 6.24
CA VAL A 41 4.93 10.99 5.63
C VAL A 41 5.45 12.33 5.12
N GLU A 42 5.58 12.48 3.80
CA GLU A 42 6.00 13.75 3.18
C GLU A 42 4.83 14.72 2.90
N LYS A 43 3.59 14.22 2.88
CA LYS A 43 2.40 15.04 2.62
C LYS A 43 2.13 15.98 3.80
N LYS A 44 1.84 17.26 3.51
CA LYS A 44 1.46 18.29 4.49
C LYS A 44 0.13 17.94 5.18
N THR A 45 0.22 17.17 6.25
CA THR A 45 -0.87 16.76 7.14
C THR A 45 -0.39 16.89 8.59
N VAL A 46 -1.27 16.64 9.57
CA VAL A 46 -0.89 16.59 11.00
C VAL A 46 0.16 15.52 11.31
N ASN A 47 0.39 14.57 10.40
CA ASN A 47 1.36 13.49 10.55
C ASN A 47 2.63 13.70 9.71
N ILE A 48 2.84 14.88 9.11
CA ILE A 48 4.06 15.14 8.33
C ILE A 48 5.33 14.82 9.15
N GLY A 49 6.28 14.11 8.53
CA GLY A 49 7.52 13.69 9.17
C GLY A 49 7.39 12.49 10.12
N LYS A 50 6.17 12.00 10.40
CA LYS A 50 6.01 10.76 11.18
C LYS A 50 6.44 9.55 10.35
N LEU A 51 7.04 8.59 11.05
CA LEU A 51 7.48 7.33 10.48
C LEU A 51 6.41 6.26 10.67
N PHE A 52 6.28 5.38 9.70
CA PHE A 52 5.47 4.18 9.81
C PHE A 52 6.15 3.01 9.11
N PHE A 53 5.81 1.81 9.57
CA PHE A 53 6.20 0.54 9.02
C PHE A 53 5.16 0.08 8.01
N CYS A 54 5.58 -0.53 6.90
CA CYS A 54 4.68 -1.26 6.01
C CYS A 54 5.36 -2.47 5.36
N CYS A 55 4.57 -3.43 4.88
CA CYS A 55 5.10 -4.59 4.16
C CYS A 55 5.50 -4.25 2.71
N SER A 56 6.59 -4.84 2.23
CA SER A 56 7.02 -4.75 0.83
C SER A 56 6.11 -5.46 -0.17
N SER A 57 5.36 -6.46 0.28
CA SER A 57 4.55 -7.36 -0.56
C SER A 57 3.05 -7.03 -0.49
N TYR A 58 2.70 -5.83 -0.02
CA TYR A 58 1.32 -5.30 0.00
C TYR A 58 0.29 -6.19 0.75
N CYS A 59 0.71 -6.92 1.78
CA CYS A 59 -0.20 -7.76 2.58
C CYS A 59 -1.13 -6.98 3.55
N GLY A 60 -1.12 -5.65 3.49
CA GLY A 60 -1.92 -4.79 4.38
C GLY A 60 -1.29 -4.51 5.75
N PHE A 61 -0.13 -5.09 6.09
CA PHE A 61 0.60 -4.73 7.31
C PHE A 61 1.07 -3.27 7.26
N TYR A 62 0.65 -2.49 8.25
CA TYR A 62 1.23 -1.21 8.59
C TYR A 62 1.17 -0.96 10.10
N MET A 63 2.09 -0.16 10.62
CA MET A 63 2.15 0.22 12.03
C MET A 63 2.83 1.58 12.17
N TRP A 64 2.33 2.46 13.04
CA TRP A 64 3.02 3.73 13.30
C TRP A 64 4.27 3.50 14.14
N SER A 65 5.33 4.27 13.90
CA SER A 65 6.51 4.27 14.75
C SER A 65 6.34 5.30 15.86
N ASP A 66 6.31 4.83 17.11
CA ASP A 66 6.32 5.70 18.30
C ASP A 66 7.68 6.38 18.53
N VAL A 67 8.72 5.90 17.83
CA VAL A 67 10.03 6.54 17.81
C VAL A 67 9.88 7.89 17.11
N ALA A 68 9.82 8.97 17.90
CA ALA A 68 10.01 10.32 17.39
C ALA A 68 11.30 10.32 16.55
N PRO A 69 11.34 11.05 15.41
CA PRO A 69 12.53 11.08 14.56
C PRO A 69 13.71 11.74 15.29
N LYS A 70 14.35 10.99 16.18
CA LYS A 70 15.65 11.31 16.76
C LYS A 70 16.66 11.08 15.64
N LYS A 71 17.58 12.02 15.47
CA LYS A 71 18.68 11.93 14.48
C LYS A 71 19.62 10.73 14.70
N GLU A 72 19.32 9.87 15.67
CA GLU A 72 20.12 8.72 16.06
C GLU A 72 19.16 7.57 16.39
N ILE A 73 19.13 6.56 15.51
CA ILE A 73 18.19 5.44 15.59
C ILE A 73 18.83 4.36 16.47
N VAL A 74 18.34 4.26 17.71
CA VAL A 74 18.55 3.09 18.57
C VAL A 74 17.35 2.17 18.38
N MET A 75 17.58 0.90 18.03
CA MET A 75 16.51 -0.09 17.87
C MET A 75 15.82 -0.33 19.21
N TYR A 76 14.49 -0.24 19.27
CA TYR A 76 13.71 -0.41 20.49
C TYR A 76 12.76 -1.60 20.35
N GLU A 77 12.77 -2.50 21.33
CA GLU A 77 11.90 -3.68 21.45
C GLU A 77 10.63 -3.31 22.24
N GLY A 78 9.84 -2.36 21.71
CA GLY A 78 8.58 -1.94 22.33
C GLY A 78 7.37 -2.65 21.75
N GLU A 79 6.50 -3.17 22.62
CA GLU A 79 5.20 -3.74 22.24
C GLU A 79 4.26 -2.62 21.75
N SER A 80 4.06 -2.54 20.43
CA SER A 80 3.14 -1.59 19.79
C SER A 80 1.94 -2.35 19.21
N SER A 81 0.74 -1.81 19.45
CA SER A 81 -0.53 -2.41 19.04
C SER A 81 -0.71 -2.30 17.52
N CYS A 82 -0.63 -3.44 16.84
CA CYS A 82 -0.78 -3.53 15.38
C CYS A 82 -2.24 -3.78 14.99
N ILE A 83 -2.83 -2.89 14.17
CA ILE A 83 -4.11 -3.16 13.52
C ILE A 83 -3.81 -3.86 12.19
N CYS A 84 -3.68 -5.18 12.24
CA CYS A 84 -3.54 -5.98 11.03
C CYS A 84 -4.93 -6.20 10.42
N LEU A 85 -5.27 -5.52 9.33
CA LEU A 85 -6.44 -5.88 8.52
C LEU A 85 -6.08 -7.14 7.70
N ALA A 86 -5.95 -8.27 8.38
CA ALA A 86 -5.63 -9.54 7.75
C ALA A 86 -6.82 -10.03 6.93
N LYS A 87 -6.77 -9.85 5.61
CA LYS A 87 -7.43 -10.76 4.66
C LYS A 87 -6.49 -10.98 3.49
N SER A 88 -5.90 -12.18 3.44
CA SER A 88 -5.31 -12.73 2.24
C SER A 88 -6.32 -12.57 1.10
N VAL A 89 -5.94 -11.81 0.08
CA VAL A 89 -6.71 -11.69 -1.16
C VAL A 89 -6.21 -12.80 -2.08
N PRO A 90 -7.05 -13.79 -2.45
CA PRO A 90 -6.72 -14.72 -3.51
C PRO A 90 -6.51 -13.92 -4.80
N LYS A 91 -5.37 -14.14 -5.44
CA LYS A 91 -5.09 -13.66 -6.79
C LYS A 91 -5.90 -14.51 -7.75
N ASP A 92 -7.15 -14.13 -8.00
CA ASP A 92 -7.83 -14.44 -9.27
C ASP A 92 -9.03 -13.51 -9.44
N ASP A 93 -9.04 -12.90 -10.62
CA ASP A 93 -10.11 -12.21 -11.34
C ASP A 93 -10.79 -10.98 -10.73
N VAL A 94 -10.72 -9.91 -11.53
CA VAL A 94 -11.66 -8.79 -11.64
C VAL A 94 -12.52 -8.63 -10.40
N GLU A 95 -11.99 -7.90 -9.41
CA GLU A 95 -12.67 -7.66 -8.16
C GLU A 95 -14.10 -7.15 -8.42
N ASP A 96 -15.06 -8.02 -8.11
CA ASP A 96 -16.47 -7.70 -7.99
C ASP A 96 -16.61 -6.41 -7.16
N ILE A 97 -16.86 -5.29 -7.86
CA ILE A 97 -17.05 -3.96 -7.30
C ILE A 97 -18.11 -4.01 -6.17
N SER A 98 -19.06 -4.95 -6.26
CA SER A 98 -20.07 -5.21 -5.23
C SER A 98 -19.46 -5.59 -3.88
N ARG A 99 -18.35 -6.34 -3.88
CA ARG A 99 -17.61 -6.71 -2.66
C ARG A 99 -16.87 -5.53 -2.04
N MET A 100 -16.37 -4.58 -2.84
CA MET A 100 -15.81 -3.33 -2.32
C MET A 100 -16.88 -2.50 -1.61
N PHE A 101 -18.04 -2.29 -2.24
CA PHE A 101 -19.14 -1.54 -1.64
C PHE A 101 -19.70 -2.21 -0.38
N LYS A 102 -19.81 -3.54 -0.35
CA LYS A 102 -20.22 -4.28 0.86
C LYS A 102 -19.26 -4.12 2.03
N ARG A 103 -17.97 -3.86 1.79
CA ARG A 103 -17.00 -3.55 2.85
C ARG A 103 -17.16 -2.13 3.37
N LEU A 104 -17.43 -1.17 2.48
CA LEU A 104 -17.72 0.22 2.87
C LEU A 104 -19.01 0.32 3.68
N ALA A 105 -20.03 -0.47 3.33
CA ALA A 105 -21.30 -0.51 4.07
C ALA A 105 -21.19 -1.08 5.50
N ARG A 106 -20.07 -1.70 5.86
CA ARG A 106 -19.81 -2.22 7.23
C ARG A 106 -19.03 -1.25 8.10
N ILE A 107 -18.75 -0.04 7.63
CA ILE A 107 -18.18 1.01 8.47
C ILE A 107 -19.27 1.34 9.52
N PRO A 108 -18.99 1.14 10.83
CA PRO A 108 -19.99 1.36 11.86
C PRO A 108 -20.48 2.81 11.81
N GLU A 109 -21.80 3.00 11.96
CA GLU A 109 -22.51 4.28 11.86
C GLU A 109 -22.00 5.36 12.83
N GLU A 110 -21.15 5.01 13.79
CA GLU A 110 -20.61 5.92 14.81
C GLU A 110 -19.61 6.97 14.28
N LYS A 111 -19.18 6.88 13.01
CA LYS A 111 -18.31 7.90 12.41
C LYS A 111 -18.96 8.44 11.15
N ASN A 112 -19.26 9.73 11.14
CA ASN A 112 -19.62 10.50 9.95
C ASN A 112 -18.45 10.49 8.95
N VAL A 113 -18.33 9.41 8.18
CA VAL A 113 -17.31 9.25 7.15
C VAL A 113 -17.95 9.58 5.81
N GLU A 114 -17.57 10.71 5.24
CA GLU A 114 -17.90 11.05 3.86
C GLU A 114 -16.86 10.43 2.92
N ILE A 115 -17.33 9.59 1.98
CA ILE A 115 -16.49 8.97 0.95
C ILE A 115 -16.97 9.45 -0.41
N SER A 116 -16.14 10.22 -1.12
CA SER A 116 -16.39 10.64 -2.49
C SER A 116 -15.52 9.84 -3.48
N LEU A 117 -16.16 9.28 -4.51
CA LEU A 117 -15.52 8.49 -5.56
C LEU A 117 -15.83 9.11 -6.92
N ASN A 118 -14.80 9.55 -7.65
CA ASN A 118 -14.92 10.01 -9.03
C ASN A 118 -14.70 8.83 -9.99
N LEU A 119 -15.79 8.24 -10.49
CA LEU A 119 -15.73 7.07 -11.38
C LEU A 119 -16.01 7.49 -12.84
N THR A 120 -15.16 7.07 -13.78
CA THR A 120 -15.39 7.30 -15.22
C THR A 120 -15.58 5.96 -15.92
N ILE A 121 -16.79 5.71 -16.46
CA ILE A 121 -17.11 4.49 -17.22
C ILE A 121 -17.00 4.82 -18.71
N ARG A 122 -16.16 4.08 -19.44
CA ARG A 122 -16.05 4.20 -20.90
C ARG A 122 -16.59 2.94 -21.56
N LYS A 123 -17.65 3.07 -22.35
CA LYS A 123 -18.19 1.97 -23.17
C LYS A 123 -17.32 1.80 -24.41
N ARG A 124 -16.67 0.65 -24.57
CA ARG A 124 -15.93 0.33 -25.79
C ARG A 124 -16.93 0.08 -26.92
N LYS A 125 -16.86 0.88 -27.99
CA LYS A 125 -17.64 0.65 -29.22
C LYS A 125 -17.02 -0.56 -29.92
N THR A 126 -17.70 -1.70 -29.89
CA THR A 126 -17.32 -2.86 -30.71
C THR A 126 -17.65 -2.53 -32.15
N ASN A 127 -16.63 -2.27 -32.96
CA ASN A 127 -16.78 -2.22 -34.40
C ASN A 127 -17.01 -3.67 -34.85
N ALA A 128 -18.22 -3.98 -35.28
CA ALA A 128 -18.48 -5.22 -35.99
C ALA A 128 -17.80 -5.10 -37.36
N GLU A 129 -16.71 -5.84 -37.56
CA GLU A 129 -16.18 -6.07 -38.90
C GLU A 129 -17.17 -6.95 -39.65
N GLU A 130 -17.94 -6.29 -40.52
CA GLU A 130 -18.81 -6.88 -41.51
C GLU A 130 -17.92 -7.49 -42.59
N ASN A 131 -17.51 -8.75 -42.42
CA ASN A 131 -16.85 -9.52 -43.47
C ASN A 131 -17.88 -9.87 -44.56
N GLY A 132 -18.06 -8.92 -45.48
CA GLY A 132 -18.75 -9.12 -46.74
C GLY A 132 -17.98 -10.10 -47.62
N LYS A 133 -18.65 -11.19 -47.98
CA LYS A 133 -18.31 -12.10 -49.08
C LYS A 133 -18.09 -11.31 -50.37
N GLU A 134 -17.08 -11.67 -51.14
CA GLU A 134 -17.18 -11.60 -52.60
C GLU A 134 -16.57 -12.85 -53.24
N LYS A 135 -17.40 -13.51 -54.04
CA LYS A 135 -17.11 -14.68 -54.87
C LYS A 135 -16.85 -14.19 -56.31
N GLY A 136 -16.01 -14.91 -57.04
CA GLY A 136 -15.85 -14.82 -58.51
C GLY A 136 -14.43 -14.36 -58.85
N HIS A 137 -13.67 -15.01 -59.73
CA HIS A 137 -14.00 -15.86 -60.88
C HIS A 137 -12.85 -16.85 -61.10
#